data_AF-A0A949LCM6-F1
#
_entry.id   AF-A0A949LCM6-F1
#
_cell.length_a   1.000
_cell.length_b   1.000
_cell.length_c   1.000
_cell.angle_alpha   90.00
_cell.angle_beta   90.00
_cell.angle_gamma   90.00
#
_symmetry.space_group_name_H-M   'P 1'
#
loop_
_entity.id
_entity.type
_entity.pdbx_description
1 polymer ?
#
loop_
_entity_poly.entity_id
_entity_poly.type
_entity_poly.pdbx_seq_one_letter_code
_entity_poly.pdbx_strand_id
1 'polypeptide(L)'
;MARYDAIDFTPPAGVRREAARGLEWRREYGRGGTEVGIARARDLSNGVTISPDTARRMKAYFDRHEVDKQGQGFSPGEDGFPSNGRIAWALWGGDPGQAWANKLVRQMDAEDERSCAMDIERRDLSIEADDDLVIETRADGRMAIVGYAAVYNRLSLDLGGFREEIMPGAFDRILNRQRGKHDVVALFNHDSNIVLGRTSSGTLELSSDDKGLRYVVTPPATRADVMELIQRRDVRGSSFAFTVDREGEKFRTAEDGKAVRQITEVSGLYDVGPVLVPAYPATSASVAMRSYERWLAAQNNAGSETQRALRSTSATLYRAAAMRIRLRGKL
;
A
#
# COMPACT_ATOMS: atom_id res chain seq x y z
N MET A 1 6.23 13.78 -4.26
CA MET A 1 4.84 14.01 -4.74
C MET A 1 3.91 13.19 -3.87
N ALA A 2 2.79 13.76 -3.46
CA ALA A 2 1.76 13.03 -2.74
C ALA A 2 1.03 12.05 -3.69
N ARG A 3 0.51 10.95 -3.13
CA ARG A 3 0.00 9.77 -3.83
C ARG A 3 -1.06 10.05 -4.90
N TYR A 4 -1.79 11.16 -4.80
CA TYR A 4 -2.91 11.50 -5.70
C TYR A 4 -2.75 12.88 -6.35
N ASP A 5 -1.52 13.40 -6.45
CA ASP A 5 -1.25 14.76 -6.97
C ASP A 5 -1.79 14.99 -8.39
N ALA A 6 -1.94 13.92 -9.19
CA ALA A 6 -2.48 13.97 -10.54
C ALA A 6 -4.01 13.94 -10.63
N ILE A 7 -4.72 13.77 -9.50
CA ILE A 7 -6.18 13.67 -9.46
C ILE A 7 -6.77 15.02 -9.04
N ASP A 8 -7.68 15.57 -9.86
CA ASP A 8 -8.38 16.81 -9.56
C ASP A 8 -9.58 16.56 -8.63
N PHE A 9 -9.43 16.94 -7.37
CA PHE A 9 -10.46 16.86 -6.33
C PHE A 9 -11.35 18.11 -6.23
N THR A 10 -11.36 18.97 -7.26
CA THR A 10 -12.19 20.18 -7.29
C THR A 10 -13.61 19.85 -7.75
N PRO A 11 -14.66 20.26 -7.01
CA PRO A 11 -16.05 19.98 -7.40
C PRO A 11 -16.42 20.57 -8.77
N PRO A 12 -16.87 19.76 -9.75
CA PRO A 12 -17.26 20.26 -11.06
C PRO A 12 -18.57 21.04 -10.98
N ALA A 13 -18.83 21.91 -11.96
CA ALA A 13 -19.95 22.85 -11.92
C ALA A 13 -21.33 22.19 -11.68
N GLY A 14 -21.56 20.98 -12.19
CA GLY A 14 -22.79 20.23 -11.93
C GLY A 14 -22.99 19.88 -10.46
N VAL A 15 -21.92 19.47 -9.77
CA VAL A 15 -21.93 19.15 -8.33
C VAL A 15 -22.24 20.40 -7.52
N ARG A 16 -21.59 21.52 -7.87
CA ARG A 16 -21.79 22.81 -7.18
C ARG A 16 -23.23 23.29 -7.28
N ARG A 17 -23.83 23.19 -8.48
CA ARG A 17 -25.22 23.60 -8.74
C ARG A 17 -26.23 22.75 -7.96
N GLU A 18 -26.05 21.42 -7.92
CA GLU A 18 -26.95 20.55 -7.16
C GLU A 18 -26.80 20.77 -5.65
N ALA A 19 -25.57 20.94 -5.15
CA ALA A 19 -25.33 21.24 -3.74
C ALA A 19 -25.97 22.57 -3.31
N ALA A 20 -25.86 23.61 -4.15
CA ALA A 20 -26.54 24.89 -3.93
C ALA A 20 -28.07 24.73 -3.88
N ARG A 21 -28.64 23.95 -4.81
CA ARG A 21 -30.09 23.65 -4.81
C ARG A 21 -30.53 22.87 -3.57
N GLY A 22 -29.73 21.91 -3.11
CA GLY A 22 -29.98 21.19 -1.87
C GLY A 22 -30.04 22.12 -0.66
N LEU A 23 -29.14 23.12 -0.60
CA LEU A 23 -29.16 24.13 0.46
C LEU A 23 -30.38 25.04 0.38
N GLU A 24 -30.83 25.41 -0.83
CA GLU A 24 -32.06 26.17 -1.03
C GLU A 24 -33.28 25.40 -0.53
N TRP A 25 -33.45 24.15 -0.95
CA TRP A 25 -34.55 23.31 -0.46
C TRP A 25 -34.48 23.08 1.05
N ARG A 26 -33.28 22.96 1.62
CA ARG A 26 -33.14 22.83 3.07
C ARG A 26 -33.61 24.08 3.82
N ARG A 27 -33.39 25.28 3.26
CA ARG A 27 -33.89 26.54 3.79
C ARG A 27 -35.40 26.67 3.66
N GLU A 28 -35.95 26.24 2.52
CA GLU A 28 -37.38 26.36 2.22
C GLU A 28 -38.22 25.37 3.03
N TYR A 29 -37.87 24.08 3.01
CA TYR A 29 -38.71 23.02 3.56
C TYR A 29 -38.34 22.61 5.00
N GLY A 30 -37.18 23.03 5.51
CA GLY A 30 -36.76 22.69 6.87
C GLY A 30 -36.54 21.19 7.13
N ARG A 31 -36.37 20.38 6.07
CA ARG A 31 -36.20 18.91 6.14
C ARG A 31 -35.13 18.37 5.19
N GLY A 32 -34.71 17.11 5.37
CA GLY A 32 -33.77 16.39 4.51
C GLY A 32 -32.28 16.63 4.83
N GLY A 33 -31.51 15.55 5.00
CA GLY A 33 -30.07 15.60 5.29
C GLY A 33 -29.68 15.95 6.73
N THR A 34 -28.50 15.50 7.12
CA THR A 34 -27.86 15.76 8.43
C THR A 34 -27.02 17.03 8.40
N GLU A 35 -26.57 17.52 9.56
CA GLU A 35 -25.64 18.65 9.65
C GLU A 35 -24.36 18.42 8.83
N VAL A 36 -23.87 17.18 8.79
CA VAL A 36 -22.72 16.78 7.97
C VAL A 36 -23.02 16.97 6.47
N GLY A 37 -24.23 16.60 6.03
CA GLY A 37 -24.66 16.81 4.64
C GLY A 37 -24.77 18.30 4.30
N ILE A 38 -25.26 19.13 5.24
CA ILE A 38 -25.37 20.58 5.06
C ILE A 38 -23.98 21.23 4.96
N ALA A 39 -23.05 20.86 5.85
CA ALA A 39 -21.67 21.33 5.80
C ALA A 39 -21.00 20.93 4.48
N ARG A 40 -21.16 19.67 4.06
CA ARG A 40 -20.64 19.19 2.78
C ARG A 40 -21.22 19.96 1.60
N ALA A 41 -22.53 20.24 1.60
CA ALA A 41 -23.16 21.00 0.54
C ALA A 41 -22.59 22.42 0.41
N ARG A 42 -22.26 23.08 1.54
CA ARG A 42 -21.61 24.40 1.54
C ARG A 42 -20.21 24.35 0.96
N ASP A 43 -19.41 23.35 1.34
CA ASP A 43 -18.07 23.15 0.77
C ASP A 43 -18.16 22.94 -0.75
N LEU A 44 -19.05 22.04 -1.18
CA LEU A 44 -19.25 21.70 -2.58
C LEU A 44 -19.75 22.90 -3.39
N SER A 45 -20.75 23.64 -2.91
CA SER A 45 -21.28 24.80 -3.62
C SER A 45 -20.23 25.90 -3.82
N ASN A 46 -19.33 26.05 -2.85
CA ASN A 46 -18.24 27.02 -2.90
C ASN A 46 -17.03 26.53 -3.71
N GLY A 47 -17.06 25.29 -4.22
CA GLY A 47 -15.98 24.72 -5.01
C GLY A 47 -14.73 24.36 -4.19
N VAL A 48 -14.89 24.12 -2.89
CA VAL A 48 -13.78 23.71 -2.02
C VAL A 48 -13.30 22.32 -2.45
N THR A 49 -12.00 22.21 -2.71
CA THR A 49 -11.33 20.93 -3.02
C THR A 49 -11.49 19.95 -1.86
N ILE A 50 -11.88 18.72 -2.18
CA ILE A 50 -12.12 17.68 -1.15
C ILE A 50 -10.90 16.79 -0.94
N SER A 51 -10.80 16.17 0.23
CA SER A 51 -9.75 15.18 0.49
C SER A 51 -10.06 13.82 -0.17
N PRO A 52 -9.05 12.96 -0.40
CA PRO A 52 -9.25 11.59 -0.88
C PRO A 52 -10.23 10.78 -0.01
N ASP A 53 -10.13 10.91 1.33
CA ASP A 53 -11.05 10.26 2.26
C ASP A 53 -12.48 10.77 2.11
N THR A 54 -12.63 12.07 1.82
CA THR A 54 -13.93 12.67 1.54
C THR A 54 -14.52 12.11 0.25
N ALA A 55 -13.72 11.93 -0.80
CA ALA A 55 -14.18 11.30 -2.04
C ALA A 55 -14.69 9.87 -1.81
N ARG A 56 -13.95 9.05 -1.04
CA ARG A 56 -14.39 7.70 -0.64
C ARG A 56 -15.68 7.74 0.20
N ARG A 57 -15.81 8.70 1.11
CA ARG A 57 -17.03 8.91 1.93
C ARG A 57 -18.23 9.31 1.07
N MET A 58 -18.04 10.19 0.09
CA MET A 58 -19.09 10.60 -0.85
C MET A 58 -19.59 9.39 -1.65
N LYS A 59 -18.68 8.60 -2.23
CA LYS A 59 -19.05 7.36 -2.93
C LYS A 59 -19.87 6.43 -2.04
N ALA A 60 -19.38 6.15 -0.81
CA ALA A 60 -20.07 5.27 0.12
C ALA A 60 -21.45 5.80 0.55
N TYR A 61 -21.65 7.12 0.59
CA TYR A 61 -22.97 7.71 0.81
C TYR A 61 -23.90 7.38 -0.36
N PHE A 62 -23.49 7.69 -1.59
CA PHE A 62 -24.31 7.46 -2.78
C PHE A 62 -24.66 5.99 -2.99
N ASP A 63 -23.70 5.08 -2.82
CA ASP A 63 -23.93 3.64 -2.95
C ASP A 63 -25.03 3.13 -2.00
N ARG A 64 -25.12 3.71 -0.79
CA ARG A 64 -26.13 3.33 0.22
C ARG A 64 -27.51 3.96 0.00
N HIS A 65 -27.53 5.15 -0.59
CA HIS A 65 -28.75 5.96 -0.72
C HIS A 65 -29.28 5.98 -2.17
N GLU A 66 -28.72 5.15 -3.05
CA GLU A 66 -29.21 5.01 -4.43
C GLU A 66 -30.65 4.48 -4.46
N VAL A 67 -31.02 3.64 -3.48
CA VAL A 67 -32.39 3.14 -3.30
C VAL A 67 -33.40 4.27 -3.02
N ASP A 68 -32.97 5.39 -2.44
CA ASP A 68 -33.85 6.53 -2.13
C ASP A 68 -34.42 7.18 -3.39
N LYS A 69 -33.78 6.97 -4.56
CA LYS A 69 -34.27 7.43 -5.87
C LYS A 69 -35.62 6.84 -6.26
N GLN A 70 -35.99 5.70 -5.66
CA GLN A 70 -37.23 4.99 -5.94
C GLN A 70 -38.39 5.47 -5.07
N GLY A 71 -38.13 6.35 -4.08
CA GLY A 71 -39.15 6.87 -3.19
C GLY A 71 -40.00 7.99 -3.82
N GLN A 72 -41.25 8.11 -3.39
CA GLN A 72 -42.16 9.17 -3.85
C GLN A 72 -41.63 10.57 -3.49
N GLY A 73 -41.80 11.51 -4.42
CA GLY A 73 -41.33 12.89 -4.29
C GLY A 73 -39.85 13.04 -4.59
N PHE A 74 -39.19 12.02 -5.17
CA PHE A 74 -37.79 12.11 -5.57
C PHE A 74 -37.64 12.84 -6.92
N SER A 75 -38.57 12.62 -7.85
CA SER A 75 -38.51 13.19 -9.19
C SER A 75 -39.40 14.43 -9.33
N PRO A 76 -38.99 15.43 -10.13
CA PRO A 76 -39.84 16.60 -10.39
C PRO A 76 -41.20 16.18 -10.96
N GLY A 77 -42.29 16.75 -10.41
CA GLY A 77 -43.66 16.43 -10.82
C GLY A 77 -44.34 15.33 -10.00
N GLU A 78 -43.62 14.67 -9.09
CA GLU A 78 -44.22 13.76 -8.12
C GLU A 78 -44.79 14.52 -6.91
N ASP A 79 -45.88 14.00 -6.35
CA ASP A 79 -46.45 14.53 -5.11
C ASP A 79 -45.42 14.53 -3.98
N GLY A 80 -45.32 15.66 -3.27
CA GLY A 80 -44.38 15.83 -2.17
C GLY A 80 -42.94 16.13 -2.58
N PHE A 81 -42.67 16.41 -3.87
CA PHE A 81 -41.36 16.87 -4.32
C PHE A 81 -40.99 18.24 -3.73
N PRO A 82 -39.74 18.44 -3.25
CA PRO A 82 -38.70 17.44 -3.07
C PRO A 82 -38.86 16.66 -1.74
N SER A 83 -38.69 15.34 -1.80
CA SER A 83 -38.68 14.43 -0.66
C SER A 83 -37.44 14.62 0.22
N ASN A 84 -37.46 14.08 1.44
CA ASN A 84 -36.31 14.11 2.35
C ASN A 84 -35.05 13.47 1.71
N GLY A 85 -35.25 12.33 1.02
CA GLY A 85 -34.19 11.63 0.30
C GLY A 85 -33.64 12.48 -0.86
N ARG A 86 -34.50 13.16 -1.62
CA ARG A 86 -34.07 14.03 -2.73
C ARG A 86 -33.28 15.25 -2.26
N ILE A 87 -33.70 15.88 -1.15
CA ILE A 87 -32.97 17.00 -0.56
C ILE A 87 -31.61 16.52 -0.04
N ALA A 88 -31.57 15.38 0.67
CA ALA A 88 -30.31 14.80 1.14
C ALA A 88 -29.37 14.46 -0.04
N TRP A 89 -29.90 13.86 -1.11
CA TRP A 89 -29.17 13.56 -2.33
C TRP A 89 -28.59 14.83 -2.98
N ALA A 90 -29.36 15.92 -3.04
CA ALA A 90 -28.91 17.21 -3.56
C ALA A 90 -27.76 17.80 -2.74
N LEU A 91 -27.83 17.72 -1.40
CA LEU A 91 -26.79 18.24 -0.50
C LEU A 91 -25.42 17.60 -0.74
N TRP A 92 -25.38 16.34 -1.19
CA TRP A 92 -24.13 15.66 -1.56
C TRP A 92 -23.67 15.93 -3.00
N GLY A 93 -24.42 16.73 -3.77
CA GLY A 93 -24.09 17.10 -5.15
C GLY A 93 -24.90 16.38 -6.22
N GLY A 94 -25.93 15.63 -5.84
CA GLY A 94 -26.84 14.94 -6.75
C GLY A 94 -26.17 13.89 -7.63
N ASP A 95 -26.79 13.57 -8.77
CA ASP A 95 -26.23 12.63 -9.75
C ASP A 95 -24.87 13.07 -10.31
N PRO A 96 -24.60 14.37 -10.55
CA PRO A 96 -23.25 14.83 -10.85
C PRO A 96 -22.25 14.49 -9.74
N GLY A 97 -22.67 14.56 -8.47
CA GLY A 97 -21.87 14.21 -7.30
C GLY A 97 -21.56 12.72 -7.25
N GLN A 98 -22.57 11.88 -7.52
CA GLN A 98 -22.40 10.43 -7.60
C GLN A 98 -21.41 10.05 -8.69
N ALA A 99 -21.59 10.56 -9.91
CA ALA A 99 -20.70 10.29 -11.04
C ALA A 99 -19.27 10.77 -10.77
N TRP A 100 -19.12 11.95 -10.19
CA TRP A 100 -17.81 12.52 -9.85
C TRP A 100 -17.11 11.72 -8.75
N ALA A 101 -17.79 11.37 -7.66
CA ALA A 101 -17.22 10.56 -6.57
C ALA A 101 -16.79 9.17 -7.07
N ASN A 102 -17.61 8.52 -7.92
CA ASN A 102 -17.26 7.25 -8.55
C ASN A 102 -16.00 7.37 -9.42
N LYS A 103 -15.89 8.44 -10.21
CA LYS A 103 -14.71 8.72 -11.02
C LYS A 103 -13.46 8.90 -10.15
N LEU A 104 -13.54 9.74 -9.11
CA LEU A 104 -12.41 10.00 -8.21
C LEU A 104 -11.91 8.72 -7.55
N VAL A 105 -12.81 7.92 -6.97
CA VAL A 105 -12.43 6.67 -6.30
C VAL A 105 -11.81 5.70 -7.30
N ARG A 106 -12.35 5.58 -8.52
CA ARG A 106 -11.74 4.75 -9.57
C ARG A 106 -10.33 5.24 -9.95
N GLN A 107 -10.11 6.56 -10.04
CA GLN A 107 -8.79 7.11 -10.35
C GLN A 107 -7.80 6.86 -9.20
N MET A 108 -8.27 7.00 -7.95
CA MET A 108 -7.48 6.69 -6.76
C MET A 108 -7.11 5.22 -6.71
N ASP A 109 -8.07 4.31 -6.90
CA ASP A 109 -7.83 2.87 -6.89
C ASP A 109 -6.84 2.47 -8.01
N ALA A 110 -6.95 3.08 -9.20
CA ALA A 110 -6.00 2.83 -10.29
C ALA A 110 -4.60 3.39 -10.00
N GLU A 111 -4.48 4.51 -9.28
CA GLU A 111 -3.18 5.04 -8.84
C GLU A 111 -2.58 4.18 -7.73
N ASP A 112 -3.43 3.66 -6.85
CA ASP A 112 -3.06 2.70 -5.81
C ASP A 112 -2.48 1.43 -6.43
N GLU A 113 -3.15 0.89 -7.45
CA GLU A 113 -2.68 -0.27 -8.23
C GLU A 113 -1.37 0.03 -8.99
N ARG A 114 -1.27 1.20 -9.66
CA ARG A 114 -0.05 1.61 -10.37
C ARG A 114 1.15 1.76 -9.45
N SER A 115 0.97 2.44 -8.31
CA SER A 115 2.02 2.57 -7.30
C SER A 115 2.43 1.19 -6.80
N CYS A 116 1.46 0.31 -6.51
CA CYS A 116 1.72 -1.06 -6.12
C CYS A 116 2.59 -1.79 -7.15
N ALA A 117 2.24 -1.71 -8.44
CA ALA A 117 2.98 -2.33 -9.52
C ALA A 117 4.42 -1.80 -9.69
N MET A 118 4.64 -0.49 -9.51
CA MET A 118 5.98 0.12 -9.55
C MET A 118 6.84 -0.19 -8.32
N ASP A 119 6.20 -0.58 -7.22
CA ASP A 119 6.85 -0.90 -5.95
C ASP A 119 7.02 -2.42 -5.75
N ILE A 120 6.68 -3.26 -6.75
CA ILE A 120 6.91 -4.70 -6.67
C ILE A 120 8.41 -4.98 -6.66
N GLU A 121 8.83 -5.59 -5.58
CA GLU A 121 10.17 -6.09 -5.32
C GLU A 121 10.20 -7.61 -5.51
N ARG A 122 11.27 -8.15 -6.12
CA ARG A 122 11.55 -9.58 -6.18
C ARG A 122 12.81 -9.91 -5.39
N ARG A 123 12.77 -11.02 -4.65
CA ARG A 123 13.88 -11.45 -3.79
C ARG A 123 14.19 -12.91 -3.96
N ASP A 124 15.48 -13.19 -3.86
CA ASP A 124 16.04 -14.51 -3.59
C ASP A 124 17.11 -14.30 -2.52
N LEU A 125 16.88 -14.80 -1.30
CA LEU A 125 17.79 -14.65 -0.17
C LEU A 125 18.58 -15.93 0.10
N SER A 126 18.66 -16.84 -0.87
CA SER A 126 19.17 -18.20 -0.72
C SER A 126 20.54 -18.43 -1.39
N ILE A 127 21.50 -17.51 -1.17
CA ILE A 127 22.78 -17.58 -1.88
C ILE A 127 23.79 -18.54 -1.23
N GLU A 128 23.58 -18.95 0.02
CA GLU A 128 24.36 -20.03 0.62
C GLU A 128 23.52 -21.30 0.78
N ALA A 129 24.10 -22.38 0.26
CA ALA A 129 23.45 -23.62 -0.16
C ALA A 129 22.73 -24.37 0.97
N ASP A 130 21.62 -25.00 0.58
CA ASP A 130 20.88 -26.11 1.22
C ASP A 130 19.51 -25.85 1.87
N ASP A 131 18.84 -24.72 1.67
CA ASP A 131 17.48 -24.55 2.21
C ASP A 131 16.35 -24.94 1.24
N ASP A 132 16.20 -26.27 1.10
CA ASP A 132 14.94 -27.05 0.97
C ASP A 132 13.95 -26.78 -0.17
N LEU A 133 14.41 -26.54 -1.41
CA LEU A 133 13.54 -26.83 -2.55
C LEU A 133 13.48 -28.35 -2.76
N VAL A 134 12.39 -28.97 -2.31
CA VAL A 134 12.22 -30.43 -2.32
C VAL A 134 10.91 -30.84 -2.95
N ILE A 135 10.85 -32.10 -3.38
CA ILE A 135 9.62 -32.74 -3.82
C ILE A 135 9.11 -33.67 -2.73
N GLU A 136 7.89 -33.43 -2.26
CA GLU A 136 7.20 -34.28 -1.29
C GLU A 136 6.05 -35.04 -1.98
N THR A 137 5.75 -36.25 -1.50
CA THR A 137 4.54 -36.98 -1.91
C THR A 137 3.44 -36.70 -0.90
N ARG A 138 2.33 -36.11 -1.36
CA ARG A 138 1.14 -35.85 -0.52
C ARG A 138 0.41 -37.15 -0.20
N ALA A 139 -0.44 -37.10 0.82
CA ALA A 139 -1.23 -38.25 1.26
C ALA A 139 -2.14 -38.85 0.17
N ASP A 140 -2.52 -38.06 -0.84
CA ASP A 140 -3.31 -38.47 -2.00
C ASP A 140 -2.46 -39.01 -3.18
N GLY A 141 -1.14 -39.17 -2.98
CA GLY A 141 -0.20 -39.67 -3.98
C GLY A 141 0.28 -38.62 -4.98
N ARG A 142 -0.22 -37.37 -4.93
CA ARG A 142 0.29 -36.31 -5.80
C ARG A 142 1.63 -35.79 -5.27
N MET A 143 2.52 -35.44 -6.19
CA MET A 143 3.78 -34.79 -5.84
C MET A 143 3.57 -33.29 -5.64
N ALA A 144 4.26 -32.71 -4.67
CA ALA A 144 4.24 -31.29 -4.37
C ALA A 144 5.66 -30.74 -4.30
N ILE A 145 5.83 -29.50 -4.75
CA ILE A 145 7.06 -28.73 -4.56
C ILE A 145 6.93 -28.01 -3.22
N VAL A 146 7.92 -28.17 -2.37
CA VAL A 146 8.07 -27.46 -1.10
C VAL A 146 9.30 -26.59 -1.18
N GLY A 147 9.19 -25.35 -0.72
CA GLY A 147 10.32 -24.45 -0.61
C GLY A 147 10.07 -23.30 0.35
N TYR A 148 11.13 -22.53 0.62
CA TYR A 148 11.05 -21.28 1.35
C TYR A 148 11.24 -20.12 0.40
N ALA A 149 10.19 -19.32 0.22
CA ALA A 149 10.21 -18.11 -0.58
C ALA A 149 11.15 -17.05 0.04
N ALA A 150 11.11 -16.92 1.36
CA ALA A 150 11.96 -16.03 2.12
C ALA A 150 12.47 -16.75 3.36
N VAL A 151 13.72 -16.48 3.75
CA VAL A 151 14.32 -16.95 5.01
C VAL A 151 14.51 -15.75 5.93
N TYR A 152 14.10 -15.88 7.19
CA TYR A 152 14.15 -14.80 8.18
C TYR A 152 15.56 -14.60 8.75
N ASN A 153 15.84 -13.37 9.20
CA ASN A 153 17.10 -12.96 9.85
C ASN A 153 18.37 -13.26 9.04
N ARG A 154 18.23 -13.48 7.73
CA ARG A 154 19.35 -13.70 6.81
C ARG A 154 19.64 -12.42 6.06
N LEU A 155 20.88 -11.96 6.17
CA LEU A 155 21.36 -10.82 5.39
C LEU A 155 21.45 -11.20 3.91
N SER A 156 20.95 -10.33 3.04
CA SER A 156 21.18 -10.40 1.60
C SER A 156 22.65 -10.16 1.25
N LEU A 157 23.00 -10.39 -0.02
CA LEU A 157 24.20 -9.78 -0.60
C LEU A 157 24.13 -8.25 -0.50
N ASP A 158 25.29 -7.61 -0.67
CA ASP A 158 25.36 -6.15 -0.78
C ASP A 158 24.63 -5.69 -2.05
N LEU A 159 23.61 -4.84 -1.89
CA LEU A 159 22.70 -4.36 -2.93
C LEU A 159 23.08 -2.96 -3.44
N GLY A 160 24.37 -2.63 -3.39
CA GLY A 160 24.87 -1.32 -3.83
C GLY A 160 25.03 -0.31 -2.68
N GLY A 161 25.50 -0.78 -1.52
CA GLY A 161 25.79 0.05 -0.35
C GLY A 161 24.94 -0.27 0.88
N PHE A 162 23.98 -1.19 0.76
CA PHE A 162 23.19 -1.68 1.88
C PHE A 162 22.84 -3.16 1.68
N ARG A 163 22.52 -3.84 2.78
CA ARG A 163 21.99 -5.21 2.78
C ARG A 163 20.55 -5.20 3.28
N GLU A 164 19.85 -6.29 3.05
CA GLU A 164 18.48 -6.48 3.49
C GLU A 164 18.35 -7.69 4.40
N GLU A 165 17.36 -7.61 5.28
CA GLU A 165 17.02 -8.66 6.23
C GLU A 165 15.49 -8.72 6.33
N ILE A 166 14.88 -9.88 6.08
CA ILE A 166 13.45 -10.08 6.33
C ILE A 166 13.28 -10.51 7.78
N MET A 167 12.47 -9.78 8.53
CA MET A 167 12.26 -10.07 9.94
C MET A 167 11.15 -11.13 10.13
N PRO A 168 11.23 -11.98 11.17
CA PRO A 168 10.12 -12.83 11.58
C PRO A 168 8.84 -12.01 11.77
N GLY A 169 7.71 -12.57 11.33
CA GLY A 169 6.41 -11.91 11.38
C GLY A 169 6.13 -10.93 10.23
N ALA A 170 7.10 -10.69 9.33
CA ALA A 170 6.91 -9.75 8.22
C ALA A 170 5.74 -10.11 7.28
N PHE A 171 5.35 -11.39 7.22
CA PHE A 171 4.24 -11.86 6.40
C PHE A 171 2.94 -12.14 7.20
N ASP A 172 2.91 -11.97 8.52
CA ASP A 172 1.76 -12.35 9.36
C ASP A 172 0.49 -11.63 8.94
N ARG A 173 0.61 -10.33 8.65
CA ARG A 173 -0.53 -9.50 8.24
C ARG A 173 -1.17 -9.99 6.94
N ILE A 174 -0.35 -10.38 5.95
CA ILE A 174 -0.87 -10.84 4.66
C ILE A 174 -1.45 -12.25 4.74
N LEU A 175 -0.87 -13.13 5.59
CA LEU A 175 -1.33 -14.50 5.75
C LEU A 175 -2.65 -14.58 6.54
N ASN A 176 -2.84 -13.69 7.51
CA ASN A 176 -4.03 -13.67 8.38
C ASN A 176 -5.21 -12.85 7.83
N ARG A 177 -5.07 -12.23 6.66
CA ARG A 177 -6.08 -11.33 6.08
C ARG A 177 -7.35 -12.09 5.66
N GLN A 178 -8.47 -11.79 6.31
CA GLN A 178 -9.77 -12.46 6.07
C GLN A 178 -10.55 -11.87 4.88
N ARG A 179 -10.42 -10.57 4.59
CA ARG A 179 -11.17 -9.88 3.52
C ARG A 179 -10.21 -9.37 2.45
N GLY A 180 -10.49 -9.71 1.18
CA GLY A 180 -9.61 -9.39 0.05
C GLY A 180 -8.27 -10.11 0.17
N LYS A 181 -8.31 -11.41 0.51
CA LYS A 181 -7.11 -12.26 0.59
C LYS A 181 -6.37 -12.14 -0.74
N HIS A 182 -5.10 -11.75 -0.68
CA HIS A 182 -4.27 -11.67 -1.88
C HIS A 182 -4.18 -13.07 -2.47
N ASP A 183 -4.60 -13.20 -3.72
CA ASP A 183 -4.49 -14.46 -4.42
C ASP A 183 -3.06 -14.60 -4.94
N VAL A 184 -2.26 -15.38 -4.22
CA VAL A 184 -0.86 -15.61 -4.54
C VAL A 184 -0.75 -16.74 -5.56
N VAL A 185 0.15 -16.57 -6.52
CA VAL A 185 0.40 -17.55 -7.59
C VAL A 185 1.78 -18.17 -7.39
N ALA A 186 1.86 -19.49 -7.53
CA ALA A 186 3.15 -20.18 -7.64
C ALA A 186 3.57 -20.22 -9.12
N LEU A 187 4.70 -19.60 -9.44
CA LEU A 187 5.23 -19.50 -10.80
C LEU A 187 6.65 -20.05 -10.86
N PHE A 188 7.02 -20.70 -11.97
CA PHE A 188 8.42 -20.95 -12.27
C PHE A 188 9.04 -19.71 -12.91
N ASN A 189 10.21 -19.26 -12.42
CA ASN A 189 10.94 -18.10 -12.96
C ASN A 189 10.12 -16.80 -13.06
N HIS A 190 9.10 -16.62 -12.21
CA HIS A 190 8.19 -15.46 -12.27
C HIS A 190 7.43 -15.33 -13.61
N ASP A 191 7.43 -16.38 -14.44
CA ASP A 191 6.77 -16.37 -15.74
C ASP A 191 5.30 -16.75 -15.58
N SER A 192 4.41 -15.80 -15.85
CA SER A 192 2.96 -16.03 -15.83
C SER A 192 2.47 -17.10 -16.82
N ASN A 193 3.30 -17.51 -17.79
CA ASN A 193 3.01 -18.61 -18.70
C ASN A 193 3.32 -19.99 -18.09
N ILE A 194 4.07 -20.05 -16.98
CA ILE A 194 4.48 -21.28 -16.30
C ILE A 194 3.91 -21.32 -14.88
N VAL A 195 2.58 -21.42 -14.82
CA VAL A 195 1.84 -21.54 -13.57
C VAL A 195 1.98 -22.93 -12.98
N LEU A 196 2.33 -22.99 -11.69
CA LEU A 196 2.42 -24.19 -10.87
C LEU A 196 1.20 -24.33 -9.95
N GLY A 197 0.63 -23.24 -9.46
CA GLY A 197 -0.54 -23.31 -8.60
C GLY A 197 -0.95 -21.95 -8.06
N ARG A 198 -1.99 -21.92 -7.24
CA ARG A 198 -2.60 -20.67 -6.76
C ARG A 198 -3.36 -20.90 -5.47
N THR A 199 -3.35 -19.90 -4.59
CA THR A 199 -4.01 -20.01 -3.29
C THR A 199 -5.52 -20.11 -3.41
N SER A 200 -6.14 -19.37 -4.32
CA SER A 200 -7.60 -19.40 -4.53
C SER A 200 -8.11 -20.74 -5.08
N SER A 201 -7.29 -21.50 -5.79
CA SER A 201 -7.65 -22.85 -6.27
C SER A 201 -7.29 -23.98 -5.31
N GLY A 202 -6.69 -23.66 -4.15
CA GLY A 202 -6.27 -24.66 -3.16
C GLY A 202 -5.10 -25.54 -3.61
N THR A 203 -4.38 -25.13 -4.66
CA THR A 203 -3.20 -25.86 -5.18
C THR A 203 -1.88 -25.31 -4.66
N LEU A 204 -1.91 -24.14 -4.01
CA LEU A 204 -0.79 -23.51 -3.30
C LEU A 204 -1.21 -23.24 -1.86
N GLU A 205 -0.37 -23.68 -0.93
CA GLU A 205 -0.45 -23.40 0.50
C GLU A 205 0.75 -22.54 0.91
N LEU A 206 0.50 -21.55 1.75
CA LEU A 206 1.52 -20.65 2.30
C LEU A 206 1.43 -20.69 3.82
N SER A 207 2.59 -20.73 4.47
CA SER A 207 2.71 -20.67 5.92
C SER A 207 3.98 -19.91 6.32
N SER A 208 3.96 -19.27 7.47
CA SER A 208 5.16 -18.73 8.11
C SER A 208 5.54 -19.61 9.28
N ASP A 209 6.82 -19.93 9.41
CA ASP A 209 7.41 -20.63 10.55
C ASP A 209 8.68 -19.91 11.05
N ASP A 210 9.41 -20.50 11.98
CA ASP A 210 10.62 -19.89 12.55
C ASP A 210 11.75 -19.71 11.52
N LYS A 211 11.75 -20.47 10.43
CA LYS A 211 12.73 -20.40 9.35
C LYS A 211 12.37 -19.31 8.33
N GLY A 212 11.09 -19.21 7.94
CA GLY A 212 10.70 -18.30 6.88
C GLY A 212 9.29 -18.42 6.35
N LEU A 213 9.06 -17.84 5.17
CA LEU A 213 7.84 -17.99 4.41
C LEU A 213 7.92 -19.28 3.57
N ARG A 214 7.27 -20.33 4.06
CA ARG A 214 7.16 -21.63 3.39
C ARG A 214 6.01 -21.63 2.38
N TYR A 215 6.23 -22.28 1.24
CA TYR A 215 5.20 -22.58 0.27
C TYR A 215 5.17 -24.07 -0.06
N VAL A 216 3.96 -24.59 -0.31
CA VAL A 216 3.74 -25.94 -0.85
C VAL A 216 2.82 -25.83 -2.04
N VAL A 217 3.28 -26.23 -3.22
CA VAL A 217 2.47 -26.21 -4.43
C VAL A 217 2.32 -27.60 -5.00
N THR A 218 1.10 -27.96 -5.40
CA THR A 218 0.80 -29.19 -6.15
C THR A 218 0.63 -28.82 -7.62
N PRO A 219 1.66 -28.97 -8.46
CA PRO A 219 1.58 -28.57 -9.86
C PRO A 219 0.66 -29.48 -10.69
N PRO A 220 0.08 -28.95 -11.79
CA PRO A 220 -0.65 -29.78 -12.74
C PRO A 220 0.32 -30.74 -13.44
N ALA A 221 -0.19 -31.88 -13.94
CA ALA A 221 0.64 -32.90 -14.59
C ALA A 221 1.44 -32.38 -15.80
N THR A 222 0.95 -31.33 -16.47
CA THR A 222 1.65 -30.64 -17.57
C THR A 222 2.91 -29.88 -17.14
N ARG A 223 3.21 -29.83 -15.83
CA ARG A 223 4.40 -29.20 -15.26
C ARG A 223 5.38 -30.21 -14.65
N ALA A 224 5.31 -31.46 -15.10
CA ALA A 224 6.26 -32.50 -14.71
C ALA A 224 7.72 -32.15 -15.08
N ASP A 225 7.92 -31.30 -16.10
CA ASP A 225 9.22 -30.74 -16.48
C ASP A 225 9.88 -29.96 -15.34
N VAL A 226 9.13 -29.06 -14.67
CA VAL A 226 9.65 -28.29 -13.52
C VAL A 226 9.97 -29.22 -12.35
N MET A 227 9.13 -30.24 -12.12
CA MET A 227 9.38 -31.25 -11.08
C MET A 227 10.67 -32.03 -11.34
N GLU A 228 10.89 -32.45 -12.59
CA GLU A 228 12.09 -33.18 -12.99
C GLU A 228 13.35 -32.32 -12.78
N LEU A 229 13.31 -31.04 -13.18
CA LEU A 229 14.43 -30.11 -12.99
C LEU A 229 14.78 -29.92 -11.51
N ILE A 230 13.78 -29.91 -10.62
CA ILE A 230 14.01 -29.82 -9.17
C ILE A 230 14.61 -31.13 -8.64
N GLN A 231 14.08 -32.29 -9.03
CA GLN A 231 14.60 -33.60 -8.62
C GLN A 231 16.04 -33.80 -9.04
N ARG A 232 16.39 -33.35 -10.24
CA ARG A 232 17.74 -33.37 -10.80
C ARG A 232 18.66 -32.31 -10.17
N ARG A 233 18.10 -31.41 -9.37
CA ARG A 233 18.77 -30.24 -8.77
C ARG A 233 19.29 -29.24 -9.80
N ASP A 234 18.72 -29.25 -11.00
CA ASP A 234 18.95 -28.21 -12.02
C ASP A 234 18.29 -26.89 -11.59
N VAL A 235 17.19 -26.98 -10.81
CA VAL A 235 16.52 -25.85 -10.16
C VAL A 235 16.58 -26.04 -8.65
N ARG A 236 17.17 -25.08 -7.94
CA ARG A 236 17.37 -25.14 -6.47
C ARG A 236 16.92 -23.89 -5.73
N GLY A 237 16.70 -22.79 -6.44
CA GLY A 237 16.36 -21.49 -5.87
C GLY A 237 14.87 -21.33 -5.62
N SER A 238 14.53 -20.39 -4.73
CA SER A 238 13.17 -19.93 -4.52
C SER A 238 13.13 -18.42 -4.45
N SER A 239 12.09 -17.85 -5.02
CA SER A 239 11.90 -16.41 -5.07
C SER A 239 10.44 -16.03 -4.82
N PHE A 240 10.22 -14.75 -4.57
CA PHE A 240 8.91 -14.17 -4.36
C PHE A 240 8.86 -12.72 -4.81
N ALA A 241 7.69 -12.29 -5.26
CA ALA A 241 7.38 -10.90 -5.57
C ALA A 241 6.45 -10.32 -4.50
N PHE A 242 6.82 -9.15 -3.98
CA PHE A 242 6.14 -8.53 -2.85
C PHE A 242 6.26 -6.99 -2.88
N THR A 243 5.46 -6.32 -2.07
CA THR A 243 5.58 -4.88 -1.77
C THR A 243 5.74 -4.71 -0.27
N VAL A 244 6.54 -3.74 0.16
CA VAL A 244 6.74 -3.43 1.59
C VAL A 244 5.65 -2.47 2.08
N ASP A 245 5.24 -2.59 3.34
CA ASP A 245 4.38 -1.57 3.95
C ASP A 245 5.11 -0.24 4.13
N ARG A 246 4.39 0.88 4.11
CA ARG A 246 4.99 2.21 4.31
C ARG A 246 5.73 2.34 5.63
N GLU A 247 5.24 1.66 6.67
CA GLU A 247 5.86 1.60 8.00
C GLU A 247 6.53 0.23 8.25
N GLY A 248 6.58 -0.61 7.21
CA GLY A 248 7.08 -1.98 7.23
C GLY A 248 8.56 -2.12 6.97
N GLU A 249 9.32 -1.03 7.06
CA GLU A 249 10.77 -1.06 6.92
C GLU A 249 11.47 -0.18 7.96
N LYS A 250 12.66 -0.62 8.36
CA LYS A 250 13.57 0.15 9.22
C LYS A 250 14.98 0.02 8.70
N PHE A 251 15.78 1.06 8.85
CA PHE A 251 17.21 1.00 8.55
C PHE A 251 18.01 1.03 9.85
N ARG A 252 19.02 0.17 9.93
CA ARG A 252 20.06 0.21 10.95
C ARG A 252 21.43 0.27 10.29
N THR A 253 22.41 0.84 10.99
CA THR A 253 23.82 0.76 10.58
C THR A 253 24.43 -0.48 11.21
N ALA A 254 24.98 -1.37 10.39
CA ALA A 254 25.75 -2.53 10.86
C ALA A 254 27.13 -2.10 11.38
N GLU A 255 27.82 -3.01 12.07
CA GLU A 255 29.15 -2.76 12.65
C GLU A 255 30.20 -2.40 11.59
N ASP A 256 30.05 -2.92 10.37
CA ASP A 256 30.89 -2.61 9.21
C ASP A 256 30.58 -1.23 8.56
N GLY A 257 29.69 -0.45 9.18
CA GLY A 257 29.26 0.86 8.70
C GLY A 257 28.25 0.79 7.55
N LYS A 258 27.88 -0.40 7.06
CA LYS A 258 26.90 -0.54 5.97
C LYS A 258 25.48 -0.43 6.51
N ALA A 259 24.57 0.10 5.71
CA ALA A 259 23.16 0.13 6.06
C ALA A 259 22.54 -1.26 5.90
N VAL A 260 21.62 -1.60 6.80
CA VAL A 260 20.77 -2.79 6.72
C VAL A 260 19.31 -2.35 6.74
N ARG A 261 18.59 -2.61 5.65
CA ARG A 261 17.14 -2.43 5.54
C ARG A 261 16.46 -3.69 6.08
N GLN A 262 15.85 -3.55 7.23
CA GLN A 262 15.03 -4.58 7.86
C GLN A 262 13.60 -4.44 7.36
N ILE A 263 13.10 -5.44 6.66
CA ILE A 263 11.70 -5.53 6.22
C ILE A 263 10.91 -6.19 7.34
N THR A 264 10.12 -5.39 8.04
CA THR A 264 9.33 -5.80 9.20
C THR A 264 7.87 -6.07 8.85
N GLU A 265 7.36 -5.55 7.74
CA GLU A 265 5.98 -5.81 7.32
C GLU A 265 5.80 -5.71 5.79
N VAL A 266 5.22 -6.76 5.21
CA VAL A 266 4.85 -6.84 3.80
C VAL A 266 3.41 -6.37 3.62
N SER A 267 3.16 -5.60 2.55
CA SER A 267 1.83 -5.08 2.18
C SER A 267 1.15 -5.86 1.07
N GLY A 268 1.92 -6.53 0.23
CA GLY A 268 1.42 -7.40 -0.83
C GLY A 268 2.41 -8.52 -1.10
N LEU A 269 1.88 -9.72 -1.35
CA LEU A 269 2.63 -10.87 -1.86
C LEU A 269 1.89 -11.32 -3.11
N TYR A 270 2.58 -11.38 -4.24
CA TYR A 270 1.96 -11.56 -5.55
C TYR A 270 2.25 -12.95 -6.10
N ASP A 271 3.51 -13.34 -6.04
CA ASP A 271 3.95 -14.65 -6.49
C ASP A 271 5.04 -15.20 -5.55
N VAL A 272 5.17 -16.51 -5.59
CA VAL A 272 6.28 -17.28 -5.01
C VAL A 272 6.67 -18.37 -6.01
N GLY A 273 7.84 -18.97 -5.86
CA GLY A 273 8.10 -20.24 -6.51
C GLY A 273 9.56 -20.50 -6.87
N PRO A 274 9.80 -21.64 -7.53
CA PRO A 274 11.12 -22.07 -7.90
C PRO A 274 11.71 -21.18 -9.01
N VAL A 275 13.00 -20.88 -8.90
CA VAL A 275 13.75 -20.11 -9.90
C VAL A 275 15.06 -20.81 -10.25
N LEU A 276 15.42 -20.75 -11.54
CA LEU A 276 16.64 -21.35 -12.07
C LEU A 276 17.88 -20.62 -11.54
N VAL A 277 17.88 -19.28 -11.64
CA VAL A 277 18.97 -18.44 -11.18
C VAL A 277 18.43 -17.53 -10.07
N PRO A 278 18.82 -17.80 -8.82
CA PRO A 278 18.75 -16.87 -7.70
C PRO A 278 19.42 -15.53 -7.99
N ALA A 279 18.79 -14.66 -8.76
CA ALA A 279 19.31 -13.33 -9.05
C ALA A 279 18.34 -12.28 -8.55
N TYR A 280 18.93 -11.25 -7.95
CA TYR A 280 18.26 -10.02 -7.58
C TYR A 280 18.01 -9.16 -8.84
N PRO A 281 16.77 -9.04 -9.35
CA PRO A 281 16.54 -8.35 -10.61
C PRO A 281 16.89 -6.87 -10.51
N ALA A 282 17.44 -6.28 -11.58
CA ALA A 282 17.79 -4.86 -11.62
C ALA A 282 16.60 -3.93 -11.28
N THR A 283 15.38 -4.33 -11.65
CA THR A 283 14.16 -3.61 -11.27
C THR A 283 13.94 -3.62 -9.75
N SER A 284 14.15 -4.75 -9.09
CA SER A 284 14.05 -4.86 -7.63
C SER A 284 15.13 -4.06 -6.91
N ALA A 285 16.35 -4.03 -7.48
CA ALA A 285 17.41 -3.13 -7.02
C ALA A 285 17.00 -1.67 -7.09
N SER A 286 16.42 -1.25 -8.21
CA SER A 286 15.98 0.13 -8.37
C SER A 286 14.88 0.53 -7.37
N VAL A 287 13.97 -0.38 -7.01
CA VAL A 287 12.92 -0.11 -6.00
C VAL A 287 13.54 0.04 -4.61
N ALA A 288 14.38 -0.91 -4.21
CA ALA A 288 15.03 -0.90 -2.90
C ALA A 288 15.98 0.29 -2.73
N MET A 289 16.71 0.67 -3.79
CA MET A 289 17.58 1.87 -3.79
C MET A 289 16.80 3.15 -3.50
N ARG A 290 15.56 3.31 -3.99
CA ARG A 290 14.74 4.49 -3.67
C ARG A 290 14.41 4.59 -2.18
N SER A 291 14.19 3.46 -1.50
CA SER A 291 14.00 3.43 -0.05
C SER A 291 15.29 3.86 0.67
N TYR A 292 16.43 3.32 0.24
CA TYR A 292 17.74 3.68 0.79
C TYR A 292 18.08 5.17 0.60
N GLU A 293 17.85 5.73 -0.58
CA GLU A 293 18.06 7.16 -0.88
C GLU A 293 17.19 8.07 0.01
N ARG A 294 15.93 7.68 0.27
CA ARG A 294 15.05 8.43 1.20
C ARG A 294 15.61 8.42 2.62
N TRP A 295 16.14 7.29 3.08
CA TRP A 295 16.78 7.20 4.38
C TRP A 295 18.04 8.08 4.48
N LEU A 296 18.91 8.06 3.46
CA LEU A 296 20.08 8.94 3.38
C LEU A 296 19.67 10.42 3.42
N ALA A 297 18.64 10.80 2.64
CA ALA A 297 18.12 12.17 2.63
C ALA A 297 17.56 12.59 4.00
N ALA A 298 16.86 11.70 4.69
CA ALA A 298 16.33 11.95 6.04
C ALA A 298 17.44 12.20 7.06
N GLN A 299 18.52 11.40 7.02
CA GLN A 299 19.68 11.60 7.90
C GLN A 299 20.41 12.92 7.62
N ASN A 300 20.62 13.26 6.35
CA ASN A 300 21.25 14.52 5.97
C ASN A 300 20.44 15.73 6.44
N ASN A 301 19.11 15.66 6.33
CA ASN A 301 18.22 16.71 6.82
C ASN A 301 18.25 16.82 8.35
N ALA A 302 18.18 15.70 9.08
CA ALA A 302 18.28 15.68 10.54
C ALA A 302 19.63 16.24 11.05
N GLY A 303 20.73 15.91 10.36
CA GLY A 303 22.04 16.48 10.64
C GLY A 303 22.10 18.00 10.43
N SER A 304 21.45 18.50 9.36
CA SER A 304 21.36 19.93 9.07
C SER A 304 20.51 20.70 10.08
N GLU A 305 19.41 20.12 10.57
CA GLU A 305 18.55 20.69 11.61
C GLU A 305 19.25 20.70 12.96
N THR A 306 19.95 19.62 13.29
CA THR A 306 20.76 19.54 14.52
C THR A 306 21.89 20.57 14.50
N GLN A 307 22.59 20.74 13.37
CA GLN A 307 23.60 21.80 13.22
C GLN A 307 23.01 23.21 13.30
N ARG A 308 21.82 23.44 12.72
CA ARG A 308 21.11 24.72 12.86
C ARG A 308 20.69 25.01 14.31
N ALA A 309 20.18 24.01 15.01
CA ALA A 309 19.79 24.12 16.42
C ALA A 309 21.01 24.33 17.34
N LEU A 310 22.13 23.65 17.09
CA LEU A 310 23.38 23.86 17.85
C LEU A 310 23.95 25.27 17.62
N ARG A 311 23.90 25.78 16.40
CA ARG A 311 24.29 27.17 16.08
C ARG A 311 23.37 28.21 16.73
N SER A 312 22.05 28.01 16.74
CA SER A 312 21.11 28.93 17.38
C SER A 312 21.26 28.94 18.90
N THR A 313 21.48 27.77 19.50
CA THR A 313 21.68 27.63 20.96
C THR A 313 22.99 28.25 21.38
N SER A 314 24.08 28.03 20.62
CA SER A 314 25.38 28.65 20.85
C SER A 314 25.34 30.18 20.69
N ALA A 315 24.62 30.68 19.69
CA ALA A 315 24.40 32.13 19.51
C ALA A 315 23.58 32.76 20.65
N THR A 316 22.61 32.02 21.19
CA THR A 316 21.78 32.46 22.33
C THR A 316 22.59 32.49 23.63
N LEU A 317 23.42 31.48 23.88
CA LEU A 317 24.34 31.43 25.03
C LEU A 317 25.39 32.54 24.96
N TYR A 318 25.95 32.83 23.78
CA TYR A 318 26.88 33.95 23.59
C TYR A 318 26.22 35.31 23.85
N ARG A 319 24.97 35.51 23.40
CA ARG A 319 24.21 36.74 23.69
C ARG A 319 23.91 36.91 25.17
N ALA A 320 23.53 35.84 25.87
CA ALA A 320 23.27 35.87 27.31
C ALA A 320 24.54 36.15 28.13
N ALA A 321 25.68 35.58 27.74
CA ALA A 321 26.98 35.85 28.36
C ALA A 321 27.44 37.29 28.15
N ALA A 322 27.30 37.83 26.93
CA ALA A 322 27.61 39.23 26.63
C ALA A 322 26.73 40.22 27.40
N MET A 323 25.46 39.88 27.64
CA MET A 323 24.53 40.71 28.43
C MET A 323 24.88 40.72 29.92
N ARG A 324 25.32 39.58 30.49
CA ARG A 324 25.80 39.49 31.88
C ARG A 324 27.11 40.25 32.12
N ILE A 325 28.02 40.29 31.15
CA ILE A 325 29.26 41.09 31.23
C ILE A 325 28.94 42.58 31.22
N ARG A 326 27.94 43.01 30.43
CA ARG A 326 27.51 44.42 30.34
C ARG A 326 26.81 44.94 31.59
N LEU A 327 26.20 44.06 32.39
CA LEU A 327 25.54 44.40 33.65
C LEU A 327 26.50 44.46 34.85
N ARG A 328 27.67 43.81 34.79
CA ARG A 328 28.69 43.87 35.84
C ARG A 328 29.67 45.06 35.72
N GLY A 329 29.65 45.79 34.60
CA GLY A 329 30.47 46.99 34.40
C GLY A 329 29.79 48.32 34.73
N LYS A 330 28.67 48.30 35.47
CA LYS A 330 27.87 49.48 35.85
C LYS A 330 27.58 49.58 37.35
N LEU A 331 28.41 48.95 38.18
CA LEU A 331 28.47 49.18 39.63
C LEU A 331 29.84 49.75 39.97
#